data_AF-A0A6A0AJD1-F1
#
_entry.id   AF-A0A6A0AJD1-F1
#
_cell.length_a   1.000
_cell.length_b   1.000
_cell.length_c   1.000
_cell.angle_alpha   90.00
_cell.angle_beta   90.00
_cell.angle_gamma   90.00
#
_symmetry.space_group_name_H-M   'P 1'
#
loop_
_entity.id
_entity.type
_entity.pdbx_description
1 polymer ?
#
loop_
_entity_poly.entity_id
_entity_poly.type
_entity_poly.pdbx_seq_one_letter_code
_entity_poly.pdbx_strand_id
1 'polypeptide(L)'
;MSLEQTKKVFSETTRKQVSDFQVLTVSLAERFRTSGPGLATIELPVGLELLHAYAAELEGALKQREQLALAEKLFDMEITGYPSLAMVEAEMKKLQQ
;
A
#
# COMPACT_ATOMS: atom_id res chain seq x y z
N MET A 1 -14.43 29.74 1.16
CA MET A 1 -13.19 28.98 1.47
C MET A 1 -12.18 29.33 0.40
N SER A 2 -11.04 29.92 0.76
CA SER A 2 -10.02 30.34 -0.21
C SER A 2 -9.07 29.18 -0.52
N LEU A 3 -8.53 29.13 -1.75
CA LEU A 3 -7.61 28.09 -2.24
C LEU A 3 -6.41 27.85 -1.30
N GLU A 4 -5.94 28.88 -0.60
CA GLU A 4 -4.86 28.79 0.39
C GLU A 4 -5.20 27.97 1.63
N GLN A 5 -6.44 28.02 2.12
CA GLN A 5 -6.88 27.21 3.25
C GLN A 5 -7.01 25.74 2.83
N THR A 6 -7.54 25.51 1.63
CA THR A 6 -7.64 24.17 1.05
C THR A 6 -6.25 23.55 0.87
N LYS A 7 -5.25 24.30 0.38
CA LYS A 7 -3.87 23.80 0.27
C LYS A 7 -3.31 23.33 1.62
N LYS A 8 -3.47 24.11 2.70
CA LYS A 8 -2.99 23.70 4.03
C LYS A 8 -3.64 22.41 4.51
N VAL A 9 -4.97 22.33 4.45
CA VAL A 9 -5.71 21.14 4.88
C VAL A 9 -5.35 19.92 4.05
N PHE A 10 -5.23 20.08 2.73
CA PHE A 10 -4.82 18.99 1.86
C PHE A 10 -3.37 18.56 2.13
N SER A 11 -2.42 19.48 2.30
CA SER A 11 -1.04 19.16 2.68
C SER A 11 -0.97 18.36 3.99
N GLU A 12 -1.71 18.77 5.02
CA GLU A 12 -1.77 18.04 6.29
C GLU A 12 -2.43 16.67 6.13
N THR A 13 -3.50 16.59 5.34
CA THR A 13 -4.22 15.35 5.06
C THR A 13 -3.36 14.38 4.26
N THR A 14 -2.66 14.84 3.22
CA THR A 14 -1.72 14.04 2.42
C THR A 14 -0.61 13.51 3.31
N ARG A 15 0.00 14.36 4.15
CA ARG A 15 1.04 13.92 5.09
C ARG A 15 0.54 12.84 6.06
N LYS A 16 -0.68 12.99 6.56
CA LYS A 16 -1.31 11.96 7.40
C LYS A 16 -1.53 10.68 6.62
N GLN A 17 -2.10 10.76 5.42
CA GLN A 17 -2.34 9.59 4.56
C GLN A 17 -1.05 8.87 4.18
N VAL A 18 0.03 9.59 3.87
CA VAL A 18 1.36 9.03 3.60
C VAL A 18 1.85 8.23 4.80
N SER A 19 1.77 8.81 6.00
CA SER A 19 2.17 8.13 7.24
C SER A 19 1.31 6.91 7.53
N ASP A 20 -0.01 7.03 7.40
CA ASP A 20 -0.96 5.93 7.61
C ASP A 20 -0.70 4.80 6.60
N PHE A 21 -0.51 5.16 5.34
CA PHE A 21 -0.21 4.23 4.26
C PHE A 21 1.15 3.55 4.46
N GLN A 22 2.16 4.25 4.96
CA GLN A 22 3.44 3.64 5.31
C GLN A 22 3.26 2.56 6.39
N VAL A 23 2.51 2.84 7.45
CA VAL A 23 2.19 1.85 8.49
C VAL A 23 1.39 0.67 7.93
N LEU A 24 0.44 0.96 7.04
CA LEU A 24 -0.40 -0.04 6.38
C LEU A 24 0.45 -0.97 5.50
N THR A 25 1.39 -0.43 4.72
CA THR A 25 2.30 -1.23 3.89
C THR A 25 3.27 -2.10 4.69
N VAL A 26 3.75 -1.61 5.85
CA VAL A 26 4.56 -2.42 6.77
C VAL A 26 3.70 -3.53 7.38
N SER A 27 2.50 -3.20 7.85
CA SER A 27 1.57 -4.19 8.42
C SER A 27 1.17 -5.25 7.40
N LEU A 28 0.92 -4.85 6.14
CA LEU A 28 0.66 -5.74 5.03
C LEU A 28 1.84 -6.69 4.81
N ALA A 29 3.08 -6.17 4.77
CA ALA A 29 4.28 -6.98 4.60
C ALA A 29 4.52 -7.96 5.76
N GLU A 30 4.25 -7.53 7.00
CA GLU A 30 4.33 -8.41 8.17
C GLU A 30 3.27 -9.51 8.12
N ARG A 31 2.01 -9.16 7.84
CA ARG A 31 0.93 -10.15 7.67
C ARG A 31 1.21 -11.11 6.51
N PHE A 32 1.79 -10.61 5.42
CA PHE A 32 2.20 -11.45 4.30
C PHE A 32 3.33 -12.42 4.69
N ARG A 33 4.25 -12.01 5.56
CA ARG A 33 5.29 -12.92 6.09
C ARG A 33 4.75 -13.94 7.09
N THR A 34 3.78 -13.57 7.92
CA THR A 34 3.31 -14.36 9.06
C THR A 34 2.05 -15.18 8.78
N SER A 35 1.26 -14.77 7.80
CA SER A 35 0.00 -15.40 7.39
C SER A 35 -0.17 -15.35 5.87
N GLY A 36 0.92 -15.23 5.13
CA GLY A 36 0.86 -15.20 3.68
C GLY A 36 0.55 -16.56 3.05
N PRO A 37 0.04 -16.53 1.82
CA PRO A 37 -0.31 -17.74 1.07
C PRO A 37 0.90 -18.61 0.70
N GLY A 38 2.12 -18.10 0.84
CA GLY A 38 3.37 -18.85 0.63
C GLY A 38 3.86 -19.63 1.86
N LEU A 39 3.11 -19.65 2.97
CA LEU A 39 3.50 -20.41 4.15
C LEU A 39 3.20 -21.90 3.98
N ALA A 40 4.20 -22.72 4.30
CA ALA A 40 4.08 -24.19 4.24
C ALA A 40 2.99 -24.77 5.17
N THR A 41 2.50 -23.99 6.14
CA THR A 41 1.44 -24.38 7.08
C THR A 41 0.03 -24.12 6.56
N ILE A 42 -0.12 -23.40 5.44
CA ILE A 42 -1.42 -23.03 4.88
C ILE A 42 -1.80 -24.02 3.77
N GLU A 43 -3.01 -24.55 3.85
CA GLU A 43 -3.53 -25.43 2.80
C GLU A 43 -3.75 -24.65 1.49
N LEU A 44 -3.42 -25.27 0.36
CA LEU A 44 -3.58 -24.73 -1.01
C LEU A 44 -4.88 -23.92 -1.25
N PRO A 45 -6.08 -24.42 -0.91
CA PRO A 45 -7.31 -23.65 -1.11
C PRO A 45 -7.37 -22.36 -0.28
N VAL A 46 -6.92 -22.41 0.98
CA VAL A 46 -6.86 -21.23 1.87
C VAL A 46 -5.79 -20.25 1.37
N GLY A 47 -4.66 -20.77 0.89
CA GLY A 47 -3.61 -19.97 0.27
C GLY A 47 -4.11 -19.22 -0.97
N LEU A 48 -4.93 -19.86 -1.82
CA LEU A 48 -5.52 -19.20 -2.99
C LEU A 48 -6.49 -18.08 -2.62
N GLU A 49 -7.36 -18.28 -1.62
CA GLU A 49 -8.26 -17.23 -1.15
C GLU A 49 -7.49 -16.03 -0.57
N LEU A 50 -6.48 -16.31 0.26
CA LEU A 50 -5.60 -15.27 0.80
C LEU A 50 -4.88 -14.54 -0.34
N LEU A 51 -4.36 -15.27 -1.32
CA LEU A 51 -3.67 -14.68 -2.46
C LEU A 51 -4.60 -13.74 -3.26
N HIS A 52 -5.85 -14.12 -3.49
CA HIS A 52 -6.82 -13.22 -4.13
C HIS A 52 -7.14 -12.00 -3.27
N ALA A 53 -7.33 -12.17 -1.96
CA ALA A 53 -7.60 -11.06 -1.05
C ALA A 53 -6.43 -10.06 -1.02
N TYR A 54 -5.21 -10.56 -0.84
CA TYR A 54 -4.01 -9.74 -0.85
C TYR A 54 -3.78 -9.08 -2.21
N ALA A 55 -4.12 -9.73 -3.34
CA ALA A 55 -3.94 -9.15 -4.67
C ALA A 55 -4.87 -7.93 -4.85
N ALA A 56 -6.13 -8.05 -4.40
CA ALA A 56 -7.08 -6.94 -4.41
C ALA A 56 -6.63 -5.80 -3.47
N GLU A 57 -6.15 -6.13 -2.26
CA GLU A 57 -5.59 -5.14 -1.34
C GLU A 57 -4.37 -4.43 -1.93
N LEU A 58 -3.48 -5.18 -2.59
CA LEU A 58 -2.26 -4.67 -3.22
C LEU A 58 -2.60 -3.73 -4.39
N GLU A 59 -3.55 -4.10 -5.25
CA GLU A 59 -4.01 -3.20 -6.32
C GLU A 59 -4.61 -1.90 -5.77
N GLY A 60 -5.40 -2.01 -4.69
CA GLY A 60 -5.91 -0.84 -3.96
C GLY A 60 -4.79 0.04 -3.42
N ALA A 61 -3.79 -0.59 -2.79
CA ALA A 61 -2.63 0.09 -2.24
C ALA A 61 -1.76 0.75 -3.33
N LEU A 62 -1.56 0.11 -4.47
CA LEU A 62 -0.83 0.70 -5.60
C LEU A 62 -1.53 1.95 -6.14
N LYS A 63 -2.87 1.90 -6.29
CA LYS A 63 -3.67 3.08 -6.66
C LYS A 63 -3.54 4.18 -5.62
N GLN A 64 -3.62 3.83 -4.34
CA GLN A 64 -3.50 4.79 -3.24
C GLN A 64 -2.11 5.43 -3.21
N ARG A 65 -1.05 4.65 -3.40
CA ARG A 65 0.33 5.16 -3.57
C ARG A 65 0.42 6.16 -4.71
N GLU A 66 -0.17 5.85 -5.86
CA GLU A 66 -0.13 6.71 -7.03
C GLU A 66 -0.92 8.01 -6.81
N GLN A 67 -2.07 7.93 -6.14
CA GLN A 67 -2.83 9.11 -5.71
C GLN A 67 -2.05 9.97 -4.71
N LEU A 68 -1.35 9.36 -3.75
CA LEU A 68 -0.49 10.08 -2.81
C LEU A 68 0.67 10.77 -3.54
N ALA A 69 1.35 10.08 -4.46
CA ALA A 69 2.42 10.67 -5.25
C ALA A 69 1.91 11.83 -6.14
N LEU A 70 0.72 11.70 -6.72
CA LEU A 70 0.07 12.77 -7.48
C LEU A 70 -0.28 13.97 -6.58
N ALA A 71 -0.79 13.72 -5.37
CA ALA A 71 -1.09 14.75 -4.40
C ALA A 71 0.19 15.44 -3.92
N GLU A 72 1.21 14.69 -3.52
CA GLU A 72 2.53 15.21 -3.14
C GLU A 72 3.09 16.10 -4.26
N LYS A 73 3.02 15.63 -5.52
CA LYS A 73 3.43 16.43 -6.69
C LYS A 73 2.58 17.69 -6.91
N LEU A 74 1.26 17.62 -6.70
CA LEU A 74 0.34 18.76 -6.84
C LEU A 74 0.61 19.85 -5.78
N PHE A 75 1.08 19.45 -4.60
CA PHE A 75 1.39 20.33 -3.48
C PHE A 75 2.89 20.66 -3.35
N ASP A 76 3.71 20.30 -4.34
CA ASP A 76 5.17 20.51 -4.33
C ASP A 76 5.87 19.88 -3.10
N MET A 77 5.40 18.69 -2.71
CA MET A 77 5.94 17.89 -1.61
C MET A 77 6.89 16.81 -2.14
N GLU A 78 7.79 16.33 -1.28
CA GLU A 78 8.67 15.22 -1.59
C GLU A 78 7.85 13.93 -1.78
N ILE A 79 8.08 13.22 -2.90
CA ILE A 79 7.36 11.98 -3.18
C ILE A 79 7.89 10.87 -2.28
N THR A 80 7.02 10.29 -1.48
CA THR A 80 7.40 9.22 -0.56
C THR A 80 7.43 7.86 -1.28
N GLY A 81 8.53 7.13 -1.12
CA GLY A 81 8.68 5.76 -1.65
C GLY A 81 8.24 4.69 -0.63
N TYR A 82 7.56 3.64 -1.10
CA TYR A 82 7.05 2.55 -0.26
C TYR A 82 7.72 1.21 -0.62
N PRO A 83 8.96 0.97 -0.17
CA PRO A 83 9.70 -0.26 -0.49
C PRO A 83 9.01 -1.52 0.05
N SER A 84 8.34 -1.44 1.21
CA SER A 84 7.58 -2.56 1.78
C SER A 84 6.46 -3.03 0.85
N LEU A 85 5.74 -2.09 0.23
CA LEU A 85 4.68 -2.40 -0.73
C LEU A 85 5.25 -3.09 -1.98
N ALA A 86 6.34 -2.55 -2.53
CA ALA A 86 7.00 -3.12 -3.71
C ALA A 86 7.52 -4.54 -3.45
N MET A 87 8.02 -4.79 -2.23
CA MET A 87 8.45 -6.12 -1.81
C MET A 87 7.27 -7.10 -1.77
N VAL A 88 6.13 -6.70 -1.21
CA VAL A 88 4.91 -7.54 -1.20
C VAL A 88 4.41 -7.80 -2.61
N GLU A 89 4.38 -6.80 -3.49
CA GLU A 89 4.00 -7.00 -4.90
C GLU A 89 4.87 -8.05 -5.60
N ALA A 90 6.20 -7.95 -5.43
CA ALA A 90 7.12 -8.88 -6.05
C ALA A 90 6.90 -10.31 -5.55
N GLU A 91 6.66 -10.49 -4.25
CA GLU A 91 6.39 -11.81 -3.67
C GLU A 91 5.02 -12.36 -4.09
N MET A 92 3.99 -11.51 -4.18
CA MET A 92 2.68 -11.91 -4.71
C MET A 92 2.77 -12.41 -6.15
N LYS A 93 3.47 -11.66 -7.01
CA LYS A 93 3.69 -12.06 -8.41
C LYS A 93 4.39 -13.40 -8.51
N LYS A 94 5.38 -13.68 -7.66
CA LYS A 94 6.07 -14.99 -7.63
C LYS A 94 5.14 -16.14 -7.27
N LEU A 95 4.15 -15.92 -6.40
CA LEU A 95 3.19 -16.94 -5.99
C LEU A 95 2.07 -17.16 -7.02
N GLN A 96 1.83 -16.18 -7.89
CA GLN A 96 0.90 -16.30 -9.02
C GLN A 96 1.53 -16.88 -10.29
N GLN A 97 2.85 -17.07 -10.33
CA GLN A 97 3.61 -17.52 -11.49
C GLN A 97 3.81 -19.04 -11.48
#